data_AF-X1IYP8-F1
#
_entry.id   AF-X1IYP8-F1
#
_cell.length_a   1.000
_cell.length_b   1.000
_cell.length_c   1.000
_cell.angle_alpha   90.00
_cell.angle_beta   90.00
_cell.angle_gamma   90.00
#
_symmetry.space_group_name_H-M   'P 1'
#
loop_
_entity.id
_entity.type
_entity.pdbx_description
1 polymer ?
#
loop_
_entity_poly.entity_id
_entity_poly.type
_entity_poly.pdbx_seq_one_letter_code
_entity_poly.pdbx_strand_id
1 'polypeptide(L)'
;MRIRLFAAMSLLLVSLLGAGCTPDRDFDSRLGSIVKPYRFSIVKWEFKTIPSEAKQWLFGKHERNDDQTDIVAEYFLLVERIKSLESEITTINADNEQGDLASIEAELNRLQEQRMALAGKVERIITRQIKEALAQEGIFNPVDKHIGLKGSFPPLDFRLEKPPHLLVISPRDRIESMREITLQQNLGLEEMESIEARVDK
;
A
#
# COMPACT_ATOMS: atom_id res chain seq x y z
N MET A 1 -42.69 -39.07 9.54
CA MET A 1 -43.01 -37.90 8.69
C MET A 1 -41.98 -36.76 8.80
N ARG A 2 -41.54 -36.38 10.00
CA ARG A 2 -40.58 -35.27 10.23
C ARG A 2 -39.22 -35.45 9.54
N ILE A 3 -38.65 -36.66 9.53
CA ILE A 3 -37.34 -36.93 8.91
C ILE A 3 -37.35 -36.74 7.39
N ARG A 4 -38.46 -37.08 6.71
CA ARG A 4 -38.60 -36.86 5.26
C ARG A 4 -38.72 -35.37 4.90
N LEU A 5 -39.34 -34.58 5.80
CA LEU A 5 -39.43 -33.12 5.67
C LEU A 5 -38.07 -32.44 5.85
N PHE A 6 -37.27 -32.86 6.84
CA PHE A 6 -35.91 -32.34 7.02
C PHE A 6 -34.97 -32.72 5.86
N ALA A 7 -35.09 -33.95 5.33
CA ALA A 7 -34.32 -34.37 4.16
C ALA A 7 -34.70 -33.57 2.91
N ALA A 8 -36.00 -33.33 2.67
CA ALA A 8 -36.47 -32.52 1.56
C ALA A 8 -36.03 -31.06 1.68
N MET A 9 -36.08 -30.48 2.89
CA MET A 9 -35.66 -29.10 3.14
C MET A 9 -34.14 -28.92 2.99
N SER A 10 -33.35 -29.90 3.43
CA SER A 10 -31.89 -29.94 3.21
C SER A 10 -31.56 -30.04 1.72
N LEU A 11 -32.25 -30.91 0.97
CA LEU A 11 -32.06 -31.06 -0.47
C LEU A 11 -32.44 -29.77 -1.24
N LEU A 12 -33.49 -29.08 -0.80
CA LEU A 12 -33.93 -27.80 -1.36
C LEU A 12 -32.91 -26.67 -1.07
N LEU A 13 -32.34 -26.66 0.14
CA LEU A 13 -31.32 -25.69 0.54
C LEU A 13 -30.02 -25.86 -0.27
N VAL A 14 -29.61 -27.10 -0.52
CA VAL A 14 -28.43 -27.43 -1.34
C VAL A 14 -28.63 -27.06 -2.81
N SER A 15 -29.84 -27.19 -3.34
CA SER A 15 -30.15 -26.82 -4.73
C SER A 15 -30.28 -25.31 -4.93
N LEU A 16 -30.72 -24.56 -3.92
CA LEU A 16 -30.77 -23.09 -3.94
C LEU A 16 -29.36 -22.44 -3.86
N LEU A 17 -28.37 -23.13 -3.29
CA LEU A 17 -26.98 -22.65 -3.22
C LEU A 17 -26.18 -22.84 -4.52
N GLY A 18 -26.69 -23.63 -5.47
CA GLY A 18 -25.97 -24.00 -6.70
C GLY A 18 -26.24 -23.14 -7.93
N ALA A 19 -27.23 -22.23 -7.88
CA ALA A 19 -27.69 -21.45 -9.04
C ALA A 19 -27.34 -19.96 -8.96
N GLY A 20 -26.17 -19.64 -8.41
CA GLY A 20 -25.57 -18.31 -8.62
C GLY A 20 -25.01 -18.23 -10.03
N CYS A 21 -25.23 -17.12 -10.74
CA CYS A 21 -24.48 -16.80 -11.95
C CYS A 21 -23.00 -16.86 -11.63
N THR A 22 -22.34 -17.98 -11.93
CA THR A 22 -20.90 -18.10 -11.79
C THR A 22 -20.30 -17.18 -12.84
N PRO A 23 -19.52 -16.15 -12.47
CA PRO A 23 -18.66 -15.46 -13.41
C PRO A 23 -17.86 -16.51 -14.17
N ASP A 24 -17.52 -16.24 -15.42
CA ASP A 24 -16.81 -17.17 -16.26
C ASP A 24 -15.55 -17.66 -15.53
N ARG A 25 -15.60 -18.89 -15.02
CA ARG A 25 -14.52 -19.47 -14.19
C ARG A 25 -13.21 -19.49 -14.97
N ASP A 26 -13.32 -19.47 -16.30
CA ASP A 26 -12.18 -19.38 -17.21
C ASP A 26 -11.49 -18.00 -17.12
N PHE A 27 -12.25 -16.90 -17.15
CA PHE A 27 -11.69 -15.56 -17.02
C PHE A 27 -10.97 -15.35 -15.69
N ASP A 28 -11.63 -15.65 -14.56
CA ASP A 28 -11.04 -15.44 -13.23
C ASP A 28 -9.80 -16.31 -13.00
N SER A 29 -9.81 -17.56 -13.50
CA SER A 29 -8.66 -18.46 -13.44
C SER A 29 -7.48 -17.95 -14.27
N ARG A 30 -7.76 -17.54 -15.51
CA ARG A 30 -6.76 -16.99 -16.42
C ARG A 30 -6.19 -15.69 -15.89
N LEU A 31 -7.04 -14.75 -15.46
CA LEU A 31 -6.64 -13.51 -14.81
C LEU A 31 -5.75 -13.81 -13.60
N GLY A 32 -6.20 -14.71 -12.71
CA GLY A 32 -5.45 -15.16 -11.56
C GLY A 32 -4.04 -15.64 -11.93
N SER A 33 -3.90 -16.43 -13.01
CA SER A 33 -2.60 -16.90 -13.50
C SER A 33 -1.71 -15.79 -14.03
N ILE A 34 -2.28 -14.77 -14.68
CA ILE A 34 -1.55 -13.63 -15.26
C ILE A 34 -0.95 -12.76 -14.16
N VAL A 35 -1.75 -12.41 -13.15
CA VAL A 35 -1.35 -11.44 -12.13
C VAL A 35 -0.62 -12.07 -10.94
N LYS A 36 -0.71 -13.39 -10.74
CA LYS A 36 -0.13 -14.10 -9.58
C LYS A 36 1.29 -13.66 -9.19
N PRO A 37 2.27 -13.54 -10.12
CA PRO A 37 3.62 -13.12 -9.74
C PRO A 37 3.72 -11.64 -9.31
N TYR A 38 2.78 -10.80 -9.74
CA TYR A 38 2.80 -9.36 -9.55
C TYR A 38 1.88 -8.86 -8.43
N ARG A 39 1.09 -9.74 -7.80
CA ARG A 39 0.16 -9.33 -6.74
C ARG A 39 0.90 -8.75 -5.54
N PHE A 40 0.39 -7.63 -5.04
CA PHE A 40 0.78 -7.11 -3.74
C PHE A 40 0.13 -7.94 -2.63
N SER A 41 0.89 -8.25 -1.58
CA SER A 41 0.38 -8.97 -0.41
C SER A 41 0.59 -8.09 0.83
N ILE A 42 -0.52 -7.57 1.36
CA ILE A 42 -0.51 -6.76 2.58
C ILE A 42 0.06 -7.54 3.76
N VAL A 43 -0.33 -8.80 3.93
CA VAL A 43 0.15 -9.67 5.00
C VAL A 43 1.66 -9.86 4.92
N LYS A 44 2.19 -10.15 3.72
CA LYS A 44 3.64 -10.29 3.51
C LYS A 44 4.38 -8.97 3.81
N TRP A 45 3.78 -7.84 3.42
CA TRP A 45 4.33 -6.52 3.70
C TRP A 45 4.35 -6.23 5.20
N GLU A 46 3.26 -6.46 5.93
CA GLU A 46 3.17 -6.27 7.38
C GLU A 46 4.21 -7.11 8.14
N PHE A 47 4.39 -8.38 7.77
CA PHE A 47 5.42 -9.25 8.36
C PHE A 47 6.85 -8.80 8.06
N LYS A 48 7.09 -8.04 6.99
CA LYS A 48 8.42 -7.47 6.70
C LYS A 48 8.66 -6.19 7.50
N THR A 49 7.63 -5.40 7.70
CA THR A 49 7.70 -4.04 8.25
C THR A 49 7.60 -4.00 9.77
N ILE A 50 6.59 -4.66 10.34
CA ILE A 50 6.29 -4.60 11.78
C ILE A 50 7.39 -5.18 12.70
N PRO A 51 8.09 -6.30 12.39
CA PRO A 51 9.04 -6.88 13.34
C PRO A 51 10.33 -6.07 13.52
N SER A 52 10.68 -5.17 12.60
CA SER A 52 11.89 -4.34 12.74
C SER A 52 11.79 -3.31 13.86
N GLU A 53 10.59 -2.83 14.21
CA GLU A 53 10.41 -1.80 15.24
C GLU A 53 10.02 -2.33 16.63
N ALA A 54 9.54 -3.58 16.73
CA ALA A 54 9.24 -4.19 18.04
C ALA A 54 10.48 -4.26 18.96
N LYS A 55 11.68 -4.42 18.38
CA LYS A 55 12.95 -4.31 19.13
C LYS A 55 13.22 -2.87 19.62
N GLN A 56 12.90 -1.86 18.82
CA GLN A 56 13.12 -0.47 19.20
C GLN A 56 12.13 0.01 20.27
N TRP A 57 10.92 -0.56 20.30
CA TRP A 57 9.96 -0.37 21.40
C TRP A 57 10.45 -0.96 22.73
N LEU A 58 11.17 -2.10 22.69
CA LEU A 58 11.73 -2.73 23.90
C LEU A 58 13.03 -2.07 24.39
N PHE A 59 13.80 -1.41 23.50
CA PHE A 59 15.16 -0.95 23.81
C PHE A 59 15.42 0.54 23.49
N GLY A 60 14.41 1.30 23.05
CA GLY A 60 14.55 2.68 22.63
C GLY A 60 14.63 3.65 23.80
N LYS A 61 15.69 4.49 23.83
CA LYS A 61 15.73 5.67 24.70
C LYS A 61 14.72 6.71 24.20
N HIS A 62 14.01 7.32 25.14
CA HIS A 62 13.14 8.47 24.87
C HIS A 62 14.03 9.68 24.51
N GLU A 63 14.11 10.02 23.23
CA GLU A 63 14.68 11.32 22.83
C GLU A 63 13.70 12.44 23.19
N ARG A 64 14.24 13.53 23.74
CA ARG A 64 13.49 14.62 24.36
C ARG A 64 12.72 15.43 23.32
N ASN A 65 11.53 15.87 23.72
CA ASN A 65 10.63 16.81 23.05
C ASN A 65 11.32 18.12 22.65
N ASP A 66 11.86 18.19 21.43
CA ASP A 66 11.72 19.40 20.63
C ASP A 66 10.58 19.19 19.64
N ASP A 67 9.93 20.27 19.21
CA ASP A 67 8.92 20.22 18.17
C ASP A 67 9.59 19.79 16.84
N GLN A 68 9.63 18.49 16.59
CA GLN A 68 10.28 17.91 15.42
C GLN A 68 9.42 18.05 14.15
N THR A 69 8.36 18.86 14.19
CA THR A 69 7.48 19.15 13.05
C THR A 69 8.24 19.82 11.91
N ASP A 70 9.25 20.65 12.20
CA ASP A 70 10.09 21.28 11.19
C ASP A 70 10.79 20.26 10.27
N ILE A 71 11.19 19.12 10.82
CA ILE A 71 11.86 18.05 10.07
C ILE A 71 10.87 17.35 9.13
N VAL A 72 9.64 17.17 9.60
CA VAL A 72 8.55 16.60 8.79
C VAL A 72 8.20 17.57 7.66
N ALA A 73 8.08 18.85 7.96
CA ALA A 73 7.82 19.90 6.97
C ALA A 73 8.94 19.97 5.92
N GLU A 74 10.21 19.97 6.34
CA GLU A 74 11.38 19.93 5.45
C GLU A 74 11.32 18.75 4.49
N TYR A 75 11.01 17.55 4.99
CA TYR A 75 10.86 16.36 4.15
C TYR A 75 9.79 16.53 3.07
N PHE A 76 8.61 17.07 3.41
CA PHE A 76 7.56 17.26 2.43
C PHE A 76 7.87 18.38 1.42
N LEU A 77 8.59 19.43 1.82
CA LEU A 77 9.13 20.43 0.89
C LEU A 77 10.11 19.81 -0.11
N LEU A 78 10.98 18.89 0.34
CA LEU A 78 11.87 18.14 -0.56
C LEU A 78 11.07 17.27 -1.55
N VAL A 79 10.02 16.59 -1.09
CA VAL A 79 9.13 15.79 -1.95
C VAL A 79 8.47 16.65 -3.03
N GLU A 80 7.98 17.84 -2.67
CA GLU A 80 7.36 18.77 -3.62
C GLU A 80 8.36 19.27 -4.66
N ARG A 81 9.58 19.63 -4.23
CA ARG A 81 10.64 20.08 -5.14
C ARG A 81 11.07 18.96 -6.10
N ILE A 82 11.26 17.74 -5.59
CA ILE A 82 11.57 16.55 -6.41
C ILE A 82 10.50 16.35 -7.48
N LYS A 83 9.22 16.39 -7.10
CA LYS A 83 8.11 16.22 -8.03
C LYS A 83 8.08 17.30 -9.12
N SER A 84 8.41 18.54 -8.75
CA SER A 84 8.48 19.65 -9.69
C SER A 84 9.60 19.46 -10.71
N LEU A 85 10.80 19.05 -10.25
CA LEU A 85 11.94 18.75 -11.13
C LEU A 85 11.67 17.55 -12.05
N GLU A 86 11.05 16.48 -11.55
CA GLU A 86 10.65 15.32 -12.37
C GLU A 86 9.69 15.73 -13.50
N SER A 87 8.76 16.66 -13.24
CA SER A 87 7.85 17.21 -14.24
C SER A 87 8.59 18.07 -15.28
N GLU A 88 9.58 18.86 -14.85
CA GLU A 88 10.40 19.69 -15.72
C GLU A 88 11.24 18.85 -16.68
N ILE A 89 11.92 17.82 -16.16
CA ILE A 89 12.67 16.83 -16.96
C ILE A 89 11.78 16.18 -18.01
N THR A 90 10.56 15.80 -17.64
CA THR A 90 9.61 15.18 -18.57
C THR A 90 9.23 16.14 -19.71
N THR A 91 9.14 17.44 -19.42
CA THR A 91 8.82 18.48 -20.43
C THR A 91 10.01 18.73 -21.36
N ILE A 92 11.22 18.90 -20.81
CA ILE A 92 12.44 19.14 -21.59
C ILE A 92 12.76 17.96 -22.53
N ASN A 93 12.56 16.74 -22.06
CA ASN A 93 12.74 15.54 -22.88
C ASN A 93 11.77 15.45 -24.06
N ALA A 94 10.59 16.07 -23.97
CA ALA A 94 9.66 16.16 -25.09
C ALA A 94 10.11 17.19 -26.14
N ASP A 95 10.81 18.25 -25.72
CA ASP A 95 11.22 19.38 -26.56
C ASP A 95 12.66 19.27 -27.14
N ASN A 96 13.41 18.21 -26.81
CA ASN A 96 14.80 17.93 -27.28
C ASN A 96 15.85 19.01 -26.96
N GLU A 97 15.74 19.72 -25.83
CA GLU A 97 16.76 20.67 -25.37
C GLU A 97 17.75 19.99 -24.40
N GLN A 98 18.95 19.63 -24.85
CA GLN A 98 19.93 18.87 -24.05
C GLN A 98 20.74 19.71 -23.03
N GLY A 99 20.75 21.04 -23.13
CA GLY A 99 21.71 21.89 -22.41
C GLY A 99 21.47 22.02 -20.90
N ASP A 100 20.20 22.06 -20.47
CA ASP A 100 19.80 22.30 -19.08
C ASP A 100 19.54 20.99 -18.30
N LEU A 101 19.32 19.90 -19.03
CA LEU A 101 18.88 18.62 -18.49
C LEU A 101 19.86 18.03 -17.46
N ALA A 102 21.17 18.07 -17.76
CA ALA A 102 22.19 17.49 -16.88
C ALA A 102 22.29 18.20 -15.52
N SER A 103 22.04 19.51 -15.48
CA SER A 103 22.04 20.27 -14.22
C SER A 103 20.81 19.93 -13.38
N ILE A 104 19.65 19.83 -14.01
CA ILE A 104 18.39 19.47 -13.34
C ILE A 104 18.45 18.03 -12.79
N GLU A 105 18.98 17.08 -13.56
CA GLU A 105 19.20 15.71 -13.11
C GLU A 105 20.16 15.63 -11.90
N ALA A 106 21.22 16.44 -11.89
CA ALA A 106 22.15 16.52 -10.77
C ALA A 106 21.46 17.08 -9.50
N GLU A 107 20.63 18.12 -9.64
CA GLU A 107 19.84 18.65 -8.53
C GLU A 107 18.83 17.61 -8.02
N LEU A 108 18.11 16.93 -8.91
CA LEU A 108 17.15 15.88 -8.57
C LEU A 108 17.80 14.78 -7.74
N ASN A 109 18.95 14.26 -8.19
CA ASN A 109 19.69 13.23 -7.46
C ASN A 109 20.09 13.69 -6.06
N ARG A 110 20.60 14.92 -5.92
CA ARG A 110 20.95 15.49 -4.60
C ARG A 110 19.75 15.58 -3.68
N LEU A 111 18.61 16.06 -4.17
CA LEU A 111 17.40 16.19 -3.35
C LEU A 111 16.83 14.81 -2.97
N GLN A 112 16.91 13.82 -3.86
CA GLN A 112 16.51 12.45 -3.57
C GLN A 112 17.34 11.84 -2.44
N GLU A 113 18.66 12.07 -2.44
CA GLU A 113 19.55 11.65 -1.35
C GLU A 113 19.19 12.32 -0.01
N GLN A 114 18.95 13.64 -0.01
CA GLN A 114 18.52 14.38 1.18
C GLN A 114 17.19 13.85 1.73
N ARG A 115 16.21 13.62 0.85
CA ARG A 115 14.92 13.02 1.22
C ARG A 115 15.12 11.63 1.84
N MET A 116 15.97 10.79 1.25
CA MET A 116 16.26 9.45 1.78
C MET A 116 16.91 9.49 3.16
N ALA A 117 17.81 10.44 3.41
CA ALA A 117 18.45 10.62 4.71
C ALA A 117 17.44 11.01 5.80
N LEU A 118 16.40 11.78 5.46
CA LEU A 118 15.36 12.21 6.39
C LEU A 118 14.23 11.19 6.58
N ALA A 119 13.95 10.34 5.57
CA ALA A 119 12.79 9.45 5.54
C ALA A 119 12.61 8.64 6.85
N GLY A 120 13.64 7.91 7.27
CA GLY A 120 13.54 7.09 8.49
C GLY A 120 13.35 7.90 9.76
N LYS A 121 13.85 9.16 9.82
CA LYS A 121 13.61 10.04 10.97
C LYS A 121 12.17 10.53 10.99
N VAL A 122 11.63 10.91 9.84
CA VAL A 122 10.23 11.33 9.69
C VAL A 122 9.26 10.20 10.01
N GLU A 123 9.53 8.98 9.54
CA GLU A 123 8.75 7.78 9.90
C GLU A 123 8.63 7.61 11.41
N ARG A 124 9.75 7.71 12.13
CA ARG A 124 9.76 7.62 13.61
C ARG A 124 9.00 8.77 14.28
N ILE A 125 9.13 9.99 13.78
CA ILE A 125 8.42 11.16 14.30
C ILE A 125 6.91 10.95 14.17
N ILE A 126 6.43 10.61 12.97
CA ILE A 126 5.01 10.41 12.69
C ILE A 126 4.47 9.21 13.49
N THR A 127 5.18 8.07 13.50
CA THR A 127 4.82 6.90 14.32
C THR A 127 4.61 7.29 15.78
N ARG A 128 5.52 8.09 16.34
CA ARG A 128 5.44 8.57 17.73
C ARG A 128 4.24 9.50 17.93
N GLN A 129 4.06 10.50 17.08
CA GLN A 129 2.93 11.44 17.17
C GLN A 129 1.58 10.73 17.08
N ILE A 130 1.44 9.72 16.20
CA ILE A 130 0.21 8.92 16.12
C ILE A 130 -0.01 8.13 17.43
N LYS A 131 1.04 7.49 17.98
CA LYS A 131 0.94 6.76 19.26
C LYS A 131 0.56 7.67 20.42
N GLU A 132 1.11 8.88 20.48
CA GLU A 132 0.77 9.90 21.48
C GLU A 132 -0.70 10.34 21.35
N ALA A 133 -1.16 10.63 20.13
CA ALA A 133 -2.56 10.99 19.88
C ALA A 133 -3.53 9.86 20.26
N LEU A 134 -3.24 8.60 19.88
CA LEU A 134 -4.05 7.44 20.27
C LEU A 134 -4.12 7.29 21.80
N ALA A 135 -3.00 7.49 22.50
CA ALA A 135 -2.96 7.41 23.96
C ALA A 135 -3.76 8.54 24.64
N GLN A 136 -3.72 9.76 24.08
CA GLN A 136 -4.52 10.89 24.56
C GLN A 136 -6.03 10.64 24.42
N GLU A 137 -6.43 9.99 23.32
CA GLU A 137 -7.84 9.59 23.06
C GLU A 137 -8.24 8.31 23.83
N GLY A 138 -7.35 7.73 24.63
CA GLY A 138 -7.62 6.51 25.39
C GLY A 138 -7.78 5.25 24.54
N ILE A 139 -7.28 5.28 23.31
CA ILE A 139 -7.33 4.16 22.37
C ILE A 139 -6.14 3.24 22.66
N PHE A 140 -6.39 2.22 23.48
CA PHE A 140 -5.41 1.20 23.86
C PHE A 140 -5.81 -0.16 23.31
N ASN A 141 -4.91 -1.13 23.45
CA ASN A 141 -5.17 -2.48 23.00
C ASN A 141 -6.27 -3.13 23.87
N PRO A 142 -7.26 -3.81 23.25
CA PRO A 142 -8.37 -4.45 23.97
C PRO A 142 -7.92 -5.47 25.02
N VAL A 143 -6.76 -6.11 24.86
CA VAL A 143 -6.24 -7.05 25.85
C VAL A 143 -5.48 -6.40 26.99
N ASP A 144 -5.14 -5.11 26.93
CA ASP A 144 -4.39 -4.40 27.98
C ASP A 144 -5.06 -4.50 29.36
N LYS A 145 -6.40 -4.55 29.37
CA LYS A 145 -7.22 -4.78 30.59
C LYS A 145 -6.95 -6.12 31.28
N HIS A 146 -6.43 -7.11 30.56
CA HIS A 146 -6.28 -8.50 31.02
C HIS A 146 -4.81 -8.90 31.22
N ILE A 147 -3.89 -8.37 30.42
CA ILE A 147 -2.47 -8.79 30.43
C ILE A 147 -1.50 -7.73 30.93
N GLY A 148 -1.97 -6.50 31.21
CA GLY A 148 -1.14 -5.43 31.77
C GLY A 148 0.00 -4.95 30.86
N LEU A 149 0.06 -5.43 29.61
CA LEU A 149 0.90 -4.83 28.58
C LEU A 149 0.29 -3.49 28.20
N LYS A 150 1.12 -2.45 28.08
CA LYS A 150 0.73 -1.14 27.55
C LYS A 150 1.35 -1.02 26.17
N GLY A 151 0.67 -1.52 25.16
CA GLY A 151 1.14 -1.50 23.77
C GLY A 151 -0.02 -1.28 22.82
N SER A 152 0.20 -0.52 21.74
CA SER A 152 -0.80 -0.37 20.68
C SER A 152 -1.00 -1.71 19.98
N PHE A 153 -2.26 -2.14 19.81
CA PHE A 153 -2.62 -3.27 18.97
C PHE A 153 -3.71 -2.84 17.98
N PRO A 154 -3.50 -3.04 16.66
CA PRO A 154 -2.33 -3.64 16.04
C PRO A 154 -1.03 -2.83 16.27
N PRO A 155 0.16 -3.46 16.20
CA PRO A 155 1.41 -2.72 16.26
C PRO A 155 1.43 -1.63 15.19
N LEU A 156 1.84 -0.42 15.57
CA LEU A 156 1.90 0.72 14.66
C LEU A 156 3.33 1.03 14.28
N ASP A 157 3.59 1.00 12.97
CA ASP A 157 4.82 1.37 12.29
C ASP A 157 4.44 2.13 11.01
N PHE A 158 4.70 3.43 10.98
CA PHE A 158 4.40 4.29 9.84
C PHE A 158 5.55 4.24 8.82
N ARG A 159 5.19 4.04 7.54
CA ARG A 159 6.16 3.96 6.44
C ARG A 159 5.87 4.96 5.34
N LEU A 160 6.93 5.58 4.82
CA LEU A 160 6.92 6.47 3.67
C LEU A 160 7.29 5.68 2.42
N GLU A 161 6.31 4.98 1.85
CA GLU A 161 6.50 4.14 0.66
C GLU A 161 5.54 4.55 -0.46
N LYS A 162 5.87 4.18 -1.71
CA LYS A 162 4.97 4.38 -2.84
C LYS A 162 3.74 3.50 -2.66
N PRO A 163 2.52 3.95 -3.02
CA PRO A 163 1.35 3.09 -2.99
C PRO A 163 1.49 1.97 -4.04
N PRO A 164 0.89 0.80 -3.80
CA PRO A 164 0.83 -0.25 -4.81
C PRO A 164 0.03 0.19 -6.03
N HIS A 165 0.30 -0.42 -7.18
CA HIS A 165 -0.50 -0.18 -8.39
C HIS A 165 -1.85 -0.89 -8.28
N LEU A 166 -2.86 -0.35 -8.96
CA LEU A 166 -4.20 -0.94 -9.02
C LEU A 166 -4.53 -1.28 -10.47
N LEU A 167 -4.58 -2.57 -10.78
CA LEU A 167 -5.12 -3.06 -12.04
C LEU A 167 -6.64 -3.07 -11.95
N VAL A 168 -7.29 -2.19 -12.71
CA VAL A 168 -8.74 -2.11 -12.83
C VAL A 168 -9.17 -2.74 -14.15
N ILE A 169 -10.08 -3.69 -14.08
CA ILE A 169 -10.62 -4.39 -15.24
C ILE A 169 -12.06 -3.97 -15.42
N SER A 170 -12.37 -3.48 -16.62
CA SER A 170 -13.68 -2.94 -16.96
C SER A 170 -14.19 -3.53 -18.28
N PRO A 171 -15.51 -3.71 -18.44
CA PRO A 171 -16.11 -4.05 -19.72
C PRO A 171 -15.85 -2.94 -20.76
N ARG A 172 -15.77 -3.31 -22.06
CA ARG A 172 -15.59 -2.31 -23.14
C ARG A 172 -16.87 -1.53 -23.45
N ASP A 173 -18.03 -2.09 -23.13
CA ASP A 173 -19.36 -1.59 -23.49
C ASP A 173 -19.97 -0.66 -22.43
N ARG A 174 -19.39 -0.57 -21.22
CA ARG A 174 -19.89 0.26 -20.13
C ARG A 174 -18.79 0.58 -19.11
N ILE A 175 -18.96 1.70 -18.40
CA ILE A 175 -18.06 2.12 -17.32
C ILE A 175 -18.45 1.37 -16.04
N GLU A 176 -17.75 0.27 -15.76
CA GLU A 176 -17.95 -0.55 -14.55
C GLU A 176 -16.62 -1.22 -14.17
N SER A 177 -16.25 -1.24 -12.88
CA SER A 177 -15.12 -2.04 -12.37
C SER A 177 -15.54 -3.49 -12.14
N MET A 178 -15.22 -4.40 -13.05
CA MET A 178 -15.47 -5.83 -12.86
C MET A 178 -14.52 -6.45 -11.83
N ARG A 179 -13.25 -6.05 -11.85
CA ARG A 179 -12.22 -6.54 -10.93
C ARG A 179 -11.21 -5.44 -10.63
N GLU A 180 -10.73 -5.44 -9.40
CA GLU A 180 -9.67 -4.56 -8.94
C GLU A 180 -8.61 -5.41 -8.25
N ILE A 181 -7.36 -5.31 -8.71
CA ILE A 181 -6.26 -6.14 -8.23
C ILE A 181 -5.09 -5.25 -7.90
N THR A 182 -4.67 -5.29 -6.63
CA THR A 182 -3.48 -4.60 -6.16
C THR A 182 -2.21 -5.31 -6.63
N LEU A 183 -1.35 -4.60 -7.33
CA LEU A 183 -0.07 -5.06 -7.87
C LEU A 183 1.11 -4.43 -7.14
N GLN A 184 2.28 -5.05 -7.25
CA GLN A 184 3.52 -4.59 -6.64
C GLN A 184 3.88 -3.17 -7.09
N GLN A 185 4.55 -2.42 -6.22
CA GLN A 185 4.89 -1.00 -6.42
C GLN A 185 6.03 -0.79 -7.43
N ASN A 186 6.83 -1.83 -7.69
CA ASN A 186 8.08 -1.76 -8.44
C ASN A 186 7.94 -2.37 -9.85
N LEU A 187 6.78 -2.18 -10.48
CA LEU A 187 6.55 -2.60 -11.85
C LEU A 187 7.05 -1.54 -12.83
N GLY A 188 7.81 -1.96 -13.84
CA GLY A 188 8.17 -1.11 -14.97
C GLY A 188 6.99 -0.88 -15.92
N LEU A 189 7.05 0.17 -16.74
CA LEU A 189 6.00 0.48 -17.72
C LEU A 189 5.74 -0.71 -18.67
N GLU A 190 6.80 -1.31 -19.21
CA GLU A 190 6.69 -2.48 -20.09
C GLU A 190 6.02 -3.68 -19.40
N GLU A 191 6.25 -3.86 -18.10
CA GLU A 191 5.59 -4.93 -17.33
C GLU A 191 4.10 -4.64 -17.15
N MET A 192 3.74 -3.37 -16.87
CA MET A 192 2.34 -2.95 -16.78
C MET A 192 1.61 -3.18 -18.10
N GLU A 193 2.16 -2.69 -19.21
CA GLU A 193 1.59 -2.87 -20.56
C GLU A 193 1.46 -4.35 -20.93
N SER A 194 2.46 -5.17 -20.58
CA SER A 194 2.41 -6.62 -20.81
C SER A 194 1.31 -7.30 -20.00
N ILE A 195 1.12 -6.91 -18.73
CA ILE A 195 0.03 -7.42 -17.89
C ILE A 195 -1.33 -7.04 -18.51
N GLU A 196 -1.53 -5.78 -18.87
CA GLU A 196 -2.76 -5.28 -19.48
C GLU A 196 -3.08 -6.00 -20.80
N ALA A 197 -2.11 -6.09 -21.71
CA ALA A 197 -2.27 -6.78 -22.99
C ALA A 197 -2.59 -8.28 -22.84
N ARG A 198 -2.12 -8.93 -21.77
CA ARG A 198 -2.44 -10.33 -21.47
C ARG A 198 -3.83 -10.50 -20.86
N VAL A 199 -4.33 -9.50 -20.14
CA VAL A 199 -5.68 -9.48 -19.57
C VAL A 199 -6.73 -9.19 -20.64
N ASP A 200 -6.39 -8.36 -21.62
CA ASP A 200 -7.30 -7.92 -22.70
C ASP A 200 -7.64 -8.98 -23.75
N LYS A 201 -6.79 -10.00 -23.90
CA LYS A 201 -7.04 -11.15 -24.78
C LYS A 201 -8.17 -12.04 -24.27
#